data_AF-N6XVQ4-F1
#
_entry.id   AF-N6XVQ4-F1
#
_cell.length_a   1.000
_cell.length_b   1.000
_cell.length_c   1.000
_cell.angle_alpha   90.00
_cell.angle_beta   90.00
_cell.angle_gamma   90.00
#
_symmetry.space_group_name_H-M   'P 1'
#
loop_
_entity.id
_entity.type
_entity.pdbx_description
1 polymer ?
#
loop_
_entity_poly.entity_id
_entity_poly.type
_entity_poly.pdbx_seq_one_letter_code
_entity_poly.pdbx_strand_id
1 'polypeptide(L)'
;MAITQLMVETLTVIFLALVLRRLPPTRLVGSRKPAAKRFHAVVAIVIGAVVAAMMLTTVSQPLPGDIARWYLDNSLPGGHGANVVNVILVDFRALDTLGEILVVGLAGLAAAGLLAGGDRPGAPTRG
;
A
#
# COMPACT_ATOMS: atom_id res chain seq x y z
N MET A 1 -11.16 6.91 8.15
CA MET A 1 -10.35 6.36 7.04
C MET A 1 -10.68 6.95 5.66
N ALA A 2 -11.84 7.59 5.45
CA ALA A 2 -12.18 8.13 4.12
C ALA A 2 -11.20 9.22 3.63
N ILE A 3 -10.82 10.16 4.50
CA ILE A 3 -9.89 11.24 4.14
C ILE A 3 -8.49 10.71 3.82
N THR A 4 -7.97 9.79 4.64
CA THR A 4 -6.66 9.16 4.40
C THR A 4 -6.67 8.31 3.13
N GLN A 5 -7.76 7.58 2.86
CA GLN A 5 -7.93 6.82 1.62
C GLN A 5 -7.87 7.72 0.39
N LEU A 6 -8.60 8.84 0.42
CA LEU A 6 -8.61 9.80 -0.69
C LEU A 6 -7.22 10.39 -0.93
N MET A 7 -6.51 10.74 0.14
CA MET A 7 -5.14 11.27 0.03
C MET A 7 -4.19 10.22 -0.55
N VAL A 8 -4.23 8.98 -0.06
CA VAL A 8 -3.38 7.89 -0.55
C VAL A 8 -3.68 7.61 -2.03
N GLU A 9 -4.95 7.42 -2.40
CA GLU A 9 -5.36 7.16 -3.79
C GLU A 9 -4.83 8.23 -4.74
N THR A 10 -5.08 9.50 -4.39
CA THR A 10 -4.63 10.66 -5.18
C THR A 10 -3.11 10.68 -5.31
N LEU A 11 -2.38 10.42 -4.23
CA LEU A 11 -0.93 10.40 -4.22
C LEU A 11 -0.38 9.27 -5.10
N THR A 12 -0.95 8.06 -5.03
CA THR A 12 -0.55 6.94 -5.90
C THR A 12 -0.81 7.23 -7.37
N VAL A 13 -1.94 7.86 -7.72
CA VAL A 13 -2.22 8.26 -9.11
C VAL A 13 -1.20 9.30 -9.59
N ILE A 14 -0.86 10.29 -8.77
CA ILE A 14 0.17 11.29 -9.08
C ILE A 14 1.53 10.60 -9.30
N PHE A 15 1.95 9.70 -8.41
CA PHE A 15 3.20 8.97 -8.58
C PHE A 15 3.21 8.11 -9.83
N LEU A 16 2.15 7.37 -10.10
CA LEU A 16 2.02 6.55 -11.31
C LEU A 16 2.10 7.43 -12.56
N ALA A 17 1.42 8.57 -12.58
CA ALA A 17 1.47 9.51 -13.70
C ALA A 17 2.88 10.07 -13.92
N LEU A 18 3.61 10.43 -12.85
CA LEU A 18 4.99 10.90 -12.92
C LEU A 18 5.95 9.83 -13.45
N VAL A 19 5.79 8.58 -13.00
CA VAL A 19 6.58 7.44 -13.48
C VAL A 19 6.29 7.17 -14.95
N LEU A 20 5.02 7.09 -15.35
CA LEU A 20 4.61 6.86 -16.74
C LEU A 20 5.09 7.98 -17.67
N ARG A 21 5.11 9.23 -17.21
CA ARG A 21 5.65 10.37 -17.98
C ARG A 21 7.16 10.23 -18.26
N ARG A 22 7.92 9.59 -17.37
CA ARG A 22 9.37 9.39 -17.53
C ARG A 22 9.75 8.07 -18.21
N LEU A 23 8.81 7.13 -18.33
CA LEU A 23 9.06 5.87 -19.02
C LEU A 23 9.12 6.11 -20.54
N PRO A 24 10.17 5.64 -21.24
CA PRO A 24 10.20 5.72 -22.69
C PRO A 24 9.02 4.95 -23.27
N PRO A 25 8.46 5.37 -24.42
CA PRO A 25 7.38 4.65 -25.07
C PRO A 25 7.84 3.22 -25.32
N THR A 26 7.35 2.29 -24.50
CA THR A 26 7.66 0.88 -24.68
C THR A 26 6.97 0.45 -25.97
N ARG A 27 7.74 -0.15 -26.89
CA ARG A 27 7.11 -0.94 -27.94
C ARG A 27 6.34 -2.01 -27.21
N LEU A 28 5.01 -1.94 -27.25
CA LEU A 28 4.13 -3.00 -26.78
C LEU A 28 4.66 -4.27 -27.44
N VAL A 29 5.39 -5.10 -26.69
CA VAL A 29 5.81 -6.44 -27.13
C VAL A 29 4.52 -7.25 -27.13
N GLY A 30 3.77 -7.04 -28.20
CA GLY A 30 2.49 -7.63 -28.46
C GLY A 30 2.70 -9.09 -28.74
N SER A 31 2.27 -9.92 -27.79
CA SER A 31 1.47 -11.12 -28.02
C SER A 31 1.79 -12.11 -26.90
N ARG A 32 1.28 -11.82 -25.70
CA ARG A 32 1.07 -12.91 -24.74
C ARG A 32 0.08 -13.85 -25.44
N LYS A 33 0.54 -15.06 -25.78
CA LYS A 33 -0.28 -16.08 -26.42
C LYS A 33 -1.68 -16.08 -25.77
N PRO A 34 -2.78 -16.07 -26.54
CA PRO A 34 -4.13 -15.95 -25.97
C PRO A 34 -4.41 -17.01 -24.88
N ALA A 35 -3.79 -18.18 -24.99
CA ALA A 35 -3.78 -19.22 -23.96
C ALA A 35 -3.18 -18.74 -22.62
N ALA A 36 -2.04 -18.03 -22.62
CA ALA A 36 -1.41 -17.50 -21.42
C ALA A 36 -2.26 -16.40 -20.77
N LYS A 37 -2.91 -15.54 -21.58
CA LYS A 37 -3.85 -14.52 -21.05
C LYS A 37 -5.04 -15.18 -20.36
N ARG A 38 -5.62 -16.22 -20.97
CA ARG A 38 -6.73 -16.99 -20.39
C ARG A 38 -6.31 -17.69 -19.11
N PHE A 39 -5.14 -18.33 -19.10
CA PHE A 39 -4.59 -18.97 -17.90
C PHE A 39 -4.44 -17.97 -16.75
N HIS A 40 -3.83 -16.80 -16.97
CA HIS A 40 -3.71 -15.78 -15.93
C HIS A 40 -5.06 -15.23 -15.46
N ALA A 41 -6.03 -15.08 -16.35
CA ALA A 41 -7.38 -14.68 -15.98
C ALA A 41 -8.07 -15.72 -15.08
N VAL A 42 -7.97 -17.01 -15.43
CA VAL A 42 -8.49 -18.10 -14.59
C VAL A 42 -7.81 -18.11 -13.22
N VAL A 43 -6.48 -18.01 -13.18
CA VAL A 43 -5.74 -17.98 -11.92
C VAL A 43 -6.15 -16.78 -11.05
N ALA A 44 -6.26 -15.58 -11.65
CA ALA A 44 -6.70 -14.39 -10.92
C ALA A 44 -8.12 -14.52 -10.36
N ILE A 45 -9.05 -15.08 -11.14
CA ILE A 45 -10.43 -15.31 -10.70
C ILE A 45 -10.47 -16.35 -9.59
N VAL A 46 -9.76 -17.46 -9.71
CA VAL A 46 -9.73 -18.52 -8.70
C VAL A 46 -9.17 -17.98 -7.37
N ILE A 47 -8.05 -17.26 -7.41
CA ILE A 47 -7.46 -16.66 -6.20
C ILE A 47 -8.43 -15.64 -5.60
N GLY A 48 -9.00 -14.75 -6.42
CA GLY A 48 -9.98 -13.76 -5.95
C GLY A 48 -11.21 -14.40 -5.32
N ALA A 49 -11.74 -15.47 -5.92
CA ALA A 49 -12.88 -16.22 -5.40
C ALA A 49 -12.56 -16.91 -4.08
N VAL A 50 -11.38 -17.51 -3.94
CA VAL A 50 -10.91 -18.13 -2.69
C VAL A 50 -10.82 -17.08 -1.59
N VAL A 51 -10.17 -15.93 -1.83
CA VAL A 51 -10.06 -14.85 -0.84
C VAL A 51 -11.44 -14.29 -0.48
N ALA A 52 -12.32 -14.09 -1.47
CA ALA A 52 -13.68 -13.61 -1.23
C ALA A 52 -14.51 -14.60 -0.40
N ALA A 53 -14.42 -15.89 -0.70
CA ALA A 53 -15.09 -16.93 0.07
C ALA A 53 -14.58 -16.98 1.52
N MET A 54 -13.25 -16.93 1.72
CA MET A 54 -12.65 -16.86 3.05
C MET A 54 -13.13 -15.64 3.84
N MET A 55 -13.18 -14.47 3.21
CA MET A 55 -13.70 -13.25 3.85
C MET A 55 -15.17 -13.39 4.24
N LEU A 56 -16.00 -13.94 3.36
CA LEU A 56 -17.43 -14.13 3.63
C LEU A 56 -17.66 -15.09 4.81
N THR A 57 -16.87 -16.15 4.91
CA THR A 57 -16.93 -17.09 6.04
C THR A 57 -16.43 -16.49 7.35
N THR A 58 -15.45 -15.58 7.30
CA THR A 58 -14.85 -14.98 8.50
C THR A 58 -15.70 -13.83 9.05
N VAL A 59 -16.21 -12.95 8.17
CA VAL A 59 -16.99 -11.75 8.59
C VAL A 59 -18.33 -12.13 9.22
N SER A 60 -18.87 -13.29 8.87
CA SER A 60 -20.11 -13.80 9.45
C SER A 60 -19.93 -14.40 10.85
N GLN A 61 -18.70 -14.55 11.34
CA GLN A 61 -18.44 -14.99 12.71
C GLN A 61 -18.56 -13.82 13.70
N PRO A 62 -19.12 -14.04 14.90
CA PRO A 62 -19.12 -13.03 15.95
C PRO A 62 -17.69 -12.69 16.34
N LEU A 63 -17.39 -11.39 16.51
CA LEU A 63 -16.06 -10.95 16.95
C LEU A 63 -15.77 -11.48 18.36
N PRO A 64 -14.70 -12.26 18.55
CA PRO A 64 -14.34 -12.73 19.88
C PRO A 64 -13.65 -11.61 20.66
N GLY A 65 -14.27 -11.18 21.76
CA GLY A 65 -13.63 -10.38 22.81
C GLY A 65 -14.13 -8.95 22.98
N ASP A 66 -13.95 -8.42 24.20
CA ASP A 66 -14.33 -7.07 24.62
C ASP A 66 -13.26 -6.00 24.31
N ILE A 67 -12.22 -6.31 23.54
CA ILE A 67 -11.09 -5.38 23.33
C ILE A 67 -11.53 -4.06 22.67
N ALA A 68 -12.54 -4.13 21.80
CA ALA A 68 -13.15 -2.93 21.21
C ALA A 68 -13.82 -2.06 22.28
N ARG A 69 -14.51 -2.66 23.26
CA ARG A 69 -15.08 -1.95 24.40
C ARG A 69 -13.98 -1.38 25.30
N TRP A 70 -12.94 -2.16 25.56
CA TRP A 70 -11.79 -1.67 26.31
C TRP A 70 -11.17 -0.41 25.68
N TYR A 71 -10.99 -0.38 24.36
CA TYR A 71 -10.51 0.82 23.68
C TYR A 71 -11.48 2.01 23.81
N LEU A 72 -12.79 1.78 23.68
CA LEU A 72 -13.79 2.83 23.88
C LEU A 72 -13.75 3.42 25.29
N ASP A 73 -13.66 2.56 26.30
CA ASP A 73 -13.69 2.95 27.71
C ASP A 73 -12.38 3.63 28.16
N ASN A 74 -11.25 3.28 27.53
CA ASN A 74 -9.93 3.77 27.93
C ASN A 74 -9.35 4.88 27.04
N SER A 75 -9.90 5.15 25.86
CA SER A 75 -9.36 6.18 24.95
C SER A 75 -9.41 7.60 25.53
N LEU A 76 -10.45 7.95 26.28
CA LEU A 76 -10.55 9.25 26.92
C LEU A 76 -9.76 9.34 28.25
N PRO A 77 -9.94 8.43 29.23
CA PRO A 77 -9.22 8.53 30.50
C PRO A 77 -7.75 8.15 30.41
N GLY A 78 -7.36 7.22 29.52
CA GLY A 78 -5.98 6.78 29.35
C GLY A 78 -5.23 7.57 28.28
N GLY A 79 -5.81 7.70 27.08
CA GLY A 79 -5.17 8.36 25.94
C GLY A 79 -5.56 9.82 25.71
N HIS A 80 -6.34 10.41 26.62
CA HIS A 80 -6.70 11.83 26.64
C HIS A 80 -7.35 12.35 25.34
N GLY A 81 -7.94 11.46 24.52
CA GLY A 81 -8.46 11.81 23.21
C GLY A 81 -9.86 11.28 22.95
N ALA A 82 -10.74 12.14 22.44
CA ALA A 82 -12.10 11.77 22.05
C ALA A 82 -12.15 11.00 20.71
N ASN A 83 -11.13 11.14 19.86
CA ASN A 83 -11.00 10.37 18.63
C ASN A 83 -10.31 9.04 18.92
N VAL A 84 -11.11 8.04 19.27
CA VAL A 84 -10.68 6.68 19.65
C VAL A 84 -9.71 6.08 18.61
N VAL A 85 -9.97 6.27 17.31
CA VAL A 85 -9.09 5.76 16.25
C VAL A 85 -7.71 6.40 16.32
N ASN A 86 -7.64 7.71 16.49
CA ASN A 86 -6.36 8.41 16.62
C ASN A 86 -5.61 8.00 17.89
N VAL A 87 -6.33 7.85 19.01
CA VAL A 87 -5.73 7.39 20.28
C VAL A 87 -5.17 5.97 20.15
N ILE A 88 -5.89 5.06 19.48
CA ILE A 88 -5.37 3.71 19.23
C ILE A 88 -4.07 3.79 18.43
N LEU A 89 -4.03 4.57 17.35
CA LEU A 89 -2.89 4.65 16.45
C LEU A 89 -1.65 5.31 17.09
N VAL A 90 -1.85 6.37 17.86
CA VAL A 90 -0.74 7.20 18.38
C VAL A 90 -0.32 6.84 19.79
N ASP A 91 -1.21 6.23 20.59
CA ASP A 91 -0.94 5.90 21.99
C ASP A 91 -0.88 4.37 22.17
N PHE A 92 -2.02 3.68 22.08
CA PHE A 92 -2.09 2.26 22.41
C PHE A 92 -1.33 1.33 21.45
N ARG A 93 -1.19 1.72 20.18
CA ARG A 93 -0.46 1.00 19.13
C ARG A 93 0.58 1.90 18.46
N ALA A 94 1.18 2.80 19.24
CA ALA A 94 2.18 3.76 18.76
C ALA A 94 3.37 3.12 18.03
N LEU A 95 3.75 1.89 18.41
CA LEU A 95 4.85 1.17 17.76
C LEU A 95 4.51 0.75 16.33
N ASP A 96 3.25 0.42 16.03
CA ASP A 96 2.84 0.05 14.68
C ASP A 96 2.91 1.26 13.75
N THR A 97 2.45 2.43 14.22
CA THR A 97 2.51 3.68 13.44
C THR A 97 3.94 4.22 13.28
N LEU A 98 4.77 4.10 14.31
CA LEU A 98 6.20 4.38 14.20
C LEU A 98 6.86 3.47 13.16
N GLY A 99 6.54 2.18 13.16
CA GLY A 99 7.01 1.21 12.17
C GLY A 99 6.58 1.57 10.74
N GLU A 100 5.31 1.91 10.53
CA GLU A 100 4.78 2.34 9.24
C GLU A 100 5.50 3.58 8.70
N ILE A 101 5.68 4.62 9.53
CA ILE A 101 6.38 5.86 9.13
C ILE A 101 7.85 5.57 8.81
N LEU A 102 8.52 4.69 9.57
CA LEU A 102 9.88 4.26 9.28
C LEU A 102 9.97 3.54 7.92
N VAL A 103 9.05 2.63 7.61
CA VAL A 103 9.01 1.94 6.32
C VAL A 103 8.84 2.93 5.17
N VAL A 104 7.90 3.87 5.29
CA VAL A 104 7.66 4.90 4.27
C VAL A 104 8.88 5.82 4.12
N GLY A 105 9.48 6.25 5.22
CA GLY A 105 10.69 7.08 5.22
C GLY A 105 11.88 6.38 4.55
N LEU A 106 12.12 5.11 4.89
CA LEU A 106 13.18 4.29 4.30
C LEU A 106 12.94 4.03 2.81
N ALA A 107 11.70 3.75 2.40
CA ALA A 107 11.35 3.61 0.99
C ALA A 107 11.63 4.90 0.20
N GLY A 108 11.31 6.05 0.78
CA GLY A 108 11.63 7.37 0.22
C GLY A 108 13.13 7.61 0.08
N LEU A 109 13.92 7.28 1.10
CA LEU A 109 15.39 7.38 1.07
C LEU A 109 16.00 6.45 0.02
N ALA A 110 15.53 5.20 -0.07
CA ALA A 110 15.98 4.25 -1.07
C ALA A 110 15.67 4.75 -2.50
N ALA A 111 14.47 5.28 -2.73
CA ALA A 111 14.09 5.86 -4.00
C ALA A 111 14.95 7.09 -4.36
N ALA A 112 15.24 7.97 -3.40
CA ALA A 112 16.11 9.12 -3.59
C ALA A 112 17.55 8.69 -3.97
N GLY A 113 18.08 7.65 -3.32
CA GLY A 113 19.39 7.07 -3.66
C GLY A 113 19.45 6.52 -5.09
N LEU A 114 18.40 5.81 -5.54
CA LEU A 114 18.29 5.31 -6.91
C LEU A 114 18.24 6.45 -7.94
N LEU A 115 17.51 7.52 -7.65
CA LEU A 115 17.42 8.69 -8.53
C LEU A 115 18.74 9.46 -8.60
N ALA A 116 19.46 9.61 -7.48
CA ALA A 116 20.75 10.28 -7.45
C ALA A 116 21.86 9.48 -8.17
N GLY A 117 21.79 8.14 -8.16
CA GLY A 117 22.76 7.27 -8.84
C GLY A 117 22.61 7.15 -10.36
N GLY A 118 21.52 7.70 -10.94
CA GLY A 118 21.16 7.55 -12.35
C GLY A 118 21.89 8.47 -13.33
N ASP A 119 22.54 9.54 -12.87
CA ASP A 119 23.27 10.50 -13.71
C ASP A 119 24.77 10.14 -13.81
N ARG A 120 25.10 9.10 -14.60
CA ARG A 120 26.46 8.93 -15.13
C ARG A 120 26.51 9.41 -16.59
N PRO A 121 27.13 10.57 -16.88
CA PRO A 121 27.35 11.05 -18.24
C PRO A 121 28.16 10.05 -19.05
N GLY A 122 27.77 9.87 -20.32
CA GLY A 122 28.31 8.89 -21.25
C GLY A 122 29.83 8.89 -21.39
N ALA A 123 30.37 7.69 -21.60
CA ALA A 123 31.77 7.44 -21.91
C ALA A 123 32.20 8.17 -23.20
N PRO A 124 33.48 8.57 -23.34
CA PRO A 124 33.95 9.33 -24.50
C PRO A 124 33.91 8.48 -25.77
N THR A 125 33.36 9.05 -26.84
CA THR A 125 33.51 8.57 -28.22
C THR A 125 35.00 8.59 -28.60
N ARG A 126 35.57 7.43 -28.91
CA ARG A 126 36.88 7.32 -29.55
C ARG A 126 36.71 7.10 -31.05
N GLY A 127 37.34 8.00 -31.82
CA GLY A 127 37.93 7.73 -33.14
C GLY A 127 36.97 7.73 -34.32
#